data_AF-A0A519J3V7-F1
#
_entry.id   AF-A0A519J3V7-F1
#
_cell.length_a   1.000
_cell.length_b   1.000
_cell.length_c   1.000
_cell.angle_alpha   90.00
_cell.angle_beta   90.00
_cell.angle_gamma   90.00
#
_symmetry.space_group_name_H-M   'P 1'
#
loop_
_entity.id
_entity.type
_entity.pdbx_description
1 polymer ?
#
loop_
_entity_poly.entity_id
_entity_poly.type
_entity_poly.pdbx_seq_one_letter_code
_entity_poly.pdbx_strand_id
1 'polypeptide(L)'
;MGVTALCRAAPPSSEAATLMGEVFMTLARQAERDIRRILSETLASADWAPPALINMLALDEIEIARPVIAASPLLKDADLIRVLVEATIEHQIEVARRPNLSGRVADAVIQRGDPAGLTALASNRTAEISEDGLRRLVDHSRRIAALRAPLTRHPRLTDTMGEQLYQWVGQALRQAIAERFRIDNPALDLAVREAADQAAAGLSATGVPLPSDGEREEMDRRLIAKLHGAGQLRAGFLIRAVREQRMGLFEQGLSALGDFPLAHVRRALEAATPEPLFYACTAVGIDRAVFPALLAAIRKLGDGSPGVPGSFWSGASMSPPAAARAFRALMAEAVH
;
A
#
# COMPACT_ATOMS: atom_id res chain seq x y z
N MET A 1 -5.64 53.83 3.77
CA MET A 1 -5.28 52.79 4.75
C MET A 1 -6.13 51.57 4.43
N GLY A 2 -5.59 50.61 3.68
CA GLY A 2 -6.38 49.50 3.13
C GLY A 2 -6.85 48.52 4.20
N VAL A 3 -7.96 47.82 3.93
CA VAL A 3 -8.57 46.79 4.80
C VAL A 3 -7.54 45.71 5.22
N THR A 4 -6.55 45.45 4.37
CA THR A 4 -5.42 44.54 4.65
C THR A 4 -4.48 45.05 5.75
N ALA A 5 -4.32 46.36 5.91
CA ALA A 5 -3.51 46.94 7.00
C ALA A 5 -4.22 46.81 8.36
N LEU A 6 -5.56 46.93 8.37
CA LEU A 6 -6.38 46.69 9.56
C LEU A 6 -6.36 45.20 9.96
N CYS A 7 -6.27 44.28 9.00
CA CYS A 7 -6.15 42.84 9.27
C CYS A 7 -4.79 42.42 9.85
N ARG A 8 -3.77 43.28 9.81
CA ARG A 8 -2.46 43.04 10.44
C ARG A 8 -2.32 43.68 11.82
N ALA A 9 -3.27 44.49 12.25
CA ALA A 9 -3.23 45.16 13.54
C ALA A 9 -3.65 44.18 14.67
N ALA A 10 -3.06 44.38 15.86
CA ALA A 10 -3.33 43.62 17.08
C ALA A 10 -4.83 43.63 17.46
N PRO A 11 -5.31 42.62 18.23
CA PRO A 11 -6.72 42.49 18.59
C PRO A 11 -7.31 43.80 19.17
N PRO A 12 -8.48 44.26 18.68
CA PRO A 12 -9.10 45.48 19.20
C PRO A 12 -9.62 45.29 20.63
N SER A 13 -9.77 46.40 21.37
CA SER A 13 -10.45 46.40 22.67
C SER A 13 -11.91 45.94 22.55
N SER A 14 -12.51 45.39 23.61
CA SER A 14 -13.81 44.70 23.58
C SER A 14 -14.97 45.53 23.02
N GLU A 15 -15.02 46.84 23.29
CA GLU A 15 -16.01 47.75 22.70
C GLU A 15 -15.73 48.04 21.22
N ALA A 16 -14.45 48.20 20.83
CA ALA A 16 -14.06 48.44 19.45
C ALA A 16 -14.26 47.20 18.56
N ALA A 17 -14.23 46.00 19.13
CA ALA A 17 -14.40 44.74 18.40
C ALA A 17 -15.77 44.61 17.73
N THR A 18 -16.84 45.08 18.38
CA THR A 18 -18.22 44.94 17.85
C THR A 18 -18.44 45.87 16.65
N LEU A 19 -18.15 47.17 16.79
CA LEU A 19 -18.24 48.13 15.69
C LEU A 19 -17.32 47.75 14.53
N MET A 20 -16.09 47.33 14.84
CA MET A 20 -15.13 46.93 13.82
C MET A 20 -15.59 45.66 13.09
N GLY A 21 -16.23 44.73 13.79
CA GLY A 21 -16.86 43.54 13.21
C GLY A 21 -17.95 43.90 12.19
N GLU A 22 -18.85 44.83 12.50
CA GLU A 22 -19.89 45.27 11.56
C GLU A 22 -19.32 45.96 10.32
N VAL A 23 -18.28 46.80 10.50
CA VAL A 23 -17.57 47.46 9.40
C VAL A 23 -16.86 46.42 8.53
N PHE A 24 -16.13 45.48 9.13
CA PHE A 24 -15.46 44.40 8.40
C PHE A 24 -16.45 43.54 7.62
N MET A 25 -17.59 43.20 8.22
CA MET A 25 -18.65 42.43 7.55
C MET A 25 -19.22 43.17 6.34
N THR A 26 -19.48 44.46 6.49
CA THR A 26 -20.02 45.29 5.40
C THR A 26 -19.02 45.42 4.27
N LEU A 27 -17.75 45.72 4.60
CA LEU A 27 -16.67 45.82 3.64
C LEU A 27 -16.43 44.49 2.93
N ALA A 28 -16.34 43.38 3.66
CA ALA A 28 -16.11 42.07 3.06
C ALA A 28 -17.24 41.65 2.12
N ARG A 29 -18.51 41.93 2.47
CA ARG A 29 -19.66 41.61 1.60
C ARG A 29 -19.66 42.41 0.30
N GLN A 30 -19.22 43.68 0.37
CA GLN A 30 -19.12 44.57 -0.79
C GLN A 30 -17.80 44.42 -1.55
N ALA A 31 -16.83 43.71 -0.97
CA ALA A 31 -15.52 43.54 -1.56
C ALA A 31 -15.57 42.60 -2.76
N GLU A 32 -14.79 42.94 -3.77
CA GLU A 32 -14.54 42.07 -4.92
C GLU A 32 -13.94 40.74 -4.48
N ARG A 33 -14.15 39.70 -5.30
CA ARG A 33 -13.70 38.33 -5.05
C ARG A 33 -12.24 38.25 -4.61
N ASP A 34 -11.35 38.99 -5.28
CA ASP A 34 -9.91 38.97 -4.97
C ASP A 34 -9.59 39.54 -3.59
N ILE A 35 -10.34 40.55 -3.14
CA ILE A 35 -10.18 41.11 -1.81
C ILE A 35 -10.65 40.10 -0.77
N ARG A 36 -11.80 39.44 -0.98
CA ARG A 36 -12.28 38.39 -0.06
C ARG A 36 -11.30 37.23 0.05
N ARG A 37 -10.66 36.84 -1.05
CA ARG A 37 -9.59 35.84 -1.04
C ARG A 37 -8.39 36.29 -0.19
N ILE A 38 -7.92 37.52 -0.36
CA ILE A 38 -6.82 38.07 0.47
C ILE A 38 -7.23 38.12 1.95
N LEU A 39 -8.46 38.52 2.25
CA LEU A 39 -8.99 38.54 3.62
C LEU A 39 -9.01 37.14 4.24
N SER A 40 -9.49 36.15 3.49
CA SER A 40 -9.47 34.75 3.90
C SER A 40 -8.05 34.28 4.21
N GLU A 41 -7.10 34.47 3.29
CA GLU A 41 -5.70 34.09 3.49
C GLU A 41 -5.07 34.78 4.71
N THR A 42 -5.42 36.06 4.94
CA THR A 42 -4.86 36.86 6.05
C THR A 42 -5.46 36.47 7.40
N LEU A 43 -6.75 36.18 7.44
CA LEU A 43 -7.49 35.90 8.68
C LEU A 43 -7.60 34.40 8.99
N ALA A 44 -7.11 33.53 8.10
CA ALA A 44 -7.21 32.08 8.21
C ALA A 44 -6.65 31.53 9.53
N SER A 45 -5.65 32.16 10.13
CA SER A 45 -5.07 31.74 11.42
C SER A 45 -5.32 32.74 12.56
N ALA A 46 -6.06 33.82 12.30
CA ALA A 46 -6.35 34.85 13.29
C ALA A 46 -7.38 34.36 14.31
N ASP A 47 -7.04 34.45 15.59
CA ASP A 47 -7.89 34.10 16.74
C ASP A 47 -8.79 35.25 17.21
N TRP A 48 -8.54 36.47 16.73
CA TRP A 48 -9.31 37.67 17.06
C TRP A 48 -10.34 38.08 16.00
N ALA A 49 -10.30 37.45 14.82
CA ALA A 49 -11.16 37.84 13.70
C ALA A 49 -12.65 37.72 14.07
N PRO A 50 -13.53 38.60 13.55
CA PRO A 50 -14.96 38.51 13.83
C PRO A 50 -15.53 37.13 13.43
N PRO A 51 -16.15 36.37 14.34
CA PRO A 51 -16.67 35.03 14.02
C PRO A 51 -17.68 35.02 12.87
N ALA A 52 -18.48 36.10 12.74
CA ALA A 52 -19.41 36.27 11.63
C ALA A 52 -18.71 36.38 10.27
N LEU A 53 -17.53 37.01 10.22
CA LEU A 53 -16.73 37.15 9.01
C LEU A 53 -16.10 35.82 8.62
N ILE A 54 -15.53 35.12 9.59
CA ILE A 54 -14.97 33.78 9.39
C ILE A 54 -16.04 32.82 8.85
N ASN A 55 -17.24 32.82 9.44
CA ASN A 55 -18.35 32.00 8.97
C ASN A 55 -18.85 32.38 7.57
N MET A 56 -18.85 33.68 7.24
CA MET A 56 -19.21 34.14 5.90
C MET A 56 -18.18 33.67 4.87
N LEU A 57 -16.89 33.84 5.13
CA LEU A 57 -15.82 33.41 4.24
C LEU A 57 -15.79 31.88 4.08
N ALA A 58 -16.11 31.13 5.13
CA ALA A 58 -16.17 29.66 5.09
C ALA A 58 -17.32 29.08 4.24
N LEU A 59 -18.31 29.89 3.88
CA LEU A 59 -19.45 29.52 3.03
C LEU A 59 -19.42 30.20 1.65
N ASP A 60 -18.35 30.93 1.34
CA ASP A 60 -18.13 31.57 0.04
C ASP A 60 -17.67 30.54 -1.01
N GLU A 61 -17.21 30.99 -2.18
CA GLU A 61 -16.55 30.12 -3.16
C GLU A 61 -15.36 29.37 -2.54
N ILE A 62 -15.10 28.13 -2.99
CA ILE A 62 -14.09 27.28 -2.36
C ILE A 62 -12.70 27.90 -2.33
N GLU A 63 -12.33 28.68 -3.35
CA GLU A 63 -11.04 29.37 -3.42
C GLU A 63 -10.87 30.42 -2.31
N ILE A 64 -11.98 30.97 -1.81
CA ILE A 64 -12.02 31.90 -0.68
C ILE A 64 -12.20 31.10 0.62
N ALA A 65 -13.04 30.08 0.66
CA ALA A 65 -13.33 29.36 1.90
C ALA A 65 -12.17 28.48 2.39
N ARG A 66 -11.37 27.95 1.46
CA ARG A 66 -10.35 26.92 1.74
C ARG A 66 -9.35 27.31 2.85
N PRO A 67 -8.70 28.49 2.85
CA PRO A 67 -7.79 28.88 3.93
C PRO A 67 -8.46 28.90 5.30
N VAL A 68 -9.69 29.42 5.38
CA VAL A 68 -10.44 29.52 6.63
C VAL A 68 -10.85 28.15 7.15
N ILE A 69 -11.40 27.29 6.28
CA ILE A 69 -11.78 25.92 6.63
C ILE A 69 -10.58 25.10 7.05
N ALA A 70 -9.42 25.29 6.43
CA ALA A 70 -8.22 24.53 6.75
C ALA A 70 -7.60 24.91 8.11
N ALA A 71 -7.62 26.20 8.50
CA ALA A 71 -6.76 26.69 9.57
C ALA A 71 -7.45 27.48 10.70
N SER A 72 -8.68 28.00 10.50
CA SER A 72 -9.22 29.00 11.44
C SER A 72 -9.59 28.41 12.80
N PRO A 73 -8.98 28.87 13.91
CA PRO A 73 -9.30 28.36 15.25
C PRO A 73 -10.71 28.77 15.73
N LEU A 74 -11.35 29.70 15.01
CA LEU A 74 -12.67 30.25 15.32
C LEU A 74 -13.81 29.39 14.77
N LEU A 75 -13.58 28.59 13.72
CA LEU A 75 -14.58 27.62 13.25
C LEU A 75 -14.69 26.46 14.26
N LYS A 76 -15.83 26.38 14.95
CA LYS A 76 -16.13 25.31 15.90
C LYS A 76 -16.87 24.17 15.21
N ASP A 77 -17.06 23.05 15.92
CA ASP A 77 -17.73 21.86 15.39
C ASP A 77 -19.09 22.17 14.75
N ALA A 78 -19.90 23.04 15.38
CA ALA A 78 -21.20 23.43 14.84
C ALA A 78 -21.08 24.16 13.49
N ASP A 79 -20.07 25.02 13.34
CA ASP A 79 -19.81 25.75 12.10
C ASP A 79 -19.30 24.81 11.01
N LEU A 80 -18.40 23.89 11.35
CA LEU A 80 -17.89 22.89 10.39
C LEU A 80 -19.01 21.95 9.93
N ILE A 81 -19.89 21.51 10.84
CA ILE A 81 -21.07 20.71 10.48
C ILE A 81 -22.01 21.51 9.57
N ARG A 82 -22.17 22.81 9.84
CA ARG A 82 -22.94 23.70 8.97
C ARG A 82 -22.34 23.79 7.57
N VAL A 83 -21.02 23.96 7.45
CA VAL A 83 -20.30 23.94 6.16
C VAL A 83 -20.51 22.62 5.44
N LEU A 84 -20.51 21.48 6.16
CA LEU A 84 -20.90 20.22 5.56
C LEU A 84 -22.32 20.36 4.99
N VAL A 85 -23.33 20.66 5.78
CA VAL A 85 -24.73 20.67 5.33
C VAL A 85 -24.99 21.64 4.16
N GLU A 86 -24.49 22.88 4.25
CA GLU A 86 -24.89 24.00 3.38
C GLU A 86 -24.01 24.16 2.13
N ALA A 87 -22.75 23.66 2.14
CA ALA A 87 -21.78 23.96 1.08
C ALA A 87 -21.49 22.79 0.11
N THR A 88 -20.68 23.09 -0.91
CA THR A 88 -20.36 22.15 -2.00
C THR A 88 -19.50 20.96 -1.54
N ILE A 89 -19.37 19.94 -2.40
CA ILE A 89 -18.52 18.77 -2.12
C ILE A 89 -17.05 19.19 -1.86
N GLU A 90 -16.56 20.22 -2.54
CA GLU A 90 -15.19 20.70 -2.35
C GLU A 90 -14.96 21.27 -0.94
N HIS A 91 -15.97 21.94 -0.36
CA HIS A 91 -15.93 22.39 1.03
C HIS A 91 -15.89 21.20 1.99
N GLN A 92 -16.67 20.17 1.71
CA GLN A 92 -16.73 18.97 2.54
C GLN A 92 -15.42 18.22 2.54
N ILE A 93 -14.76 18.12 1.38
CA ILE A 93 -13.41 17.57 1.24
C ILE A 93 -12.44 18.38 2.11
N GLU A 94 -12.52 19.71 2.08
CA GLU A 94 -11.63 20.57 2.87
C GLU A 94 -11.86 20.40 4.38
N VAL A 95 -13.12 20.34 4.83
CA VAL A 95 -13.47 20.02 6.23
C VAL A 95 -12.89 18.66 6.63
N ALA A 96 -12.99 17.64 5.78
CA ALA A 96 -12.45 16.30 6.06
C ALA A 96 -10.91 16.27 6.11
N ARG A 97 -10.22 17.17 5.41
CA ARG A 97 -8.74 17.29 5.43
C ARG A 97 -8.22 18.12 6.60
N ARG A 98 -9.09 18.90 7.25
CA ARG A 98 -8.72 19.81 8.32
C ARG A 98 -7.97 19.06 9.45
N PRO A 99 -6.80 19.56 9.89
CA PRO A 99 -6.04 18.91 10.95
C PRO A 99 -6.81 18.95 12.29
N ASN A 100 -6.59 17.95 13.13
CA ASN A 100 -7.20 17.83 14.46
C ASN A 100 -8.74 17.90 14.43
N LEU A 101 -9.35 17.31 13.40
CA LEU A 101 -10.80 17.25 13.26
C LEU A 101 -11.41 16.43 14.42
N SER A 102 -12.38 17.00 15.12
CA SER A 102 -13.05 16.33 16.24
C SER A 102 -13.86 15.11 15.78
N GLY A 103 -14.07 14.16 16.68
CA GLY A 103 -14.84 12.96 16.35
C GLY A 103 -16.27 13.25 15.94
N ARG A 104 -16.88 14.30 16.51
CA ARG A 104 -18.24 14.74 16.16
C ARG A 104 -18.35 15.16 14.69
N VAL A 105 -17.37 15.92 14.18
CA VAL A 105 -17.37 16.37 12.79
C VAL A 105 -16.96 15.24 11.85
N ALA A 106 -15.99 14.41 12.25
CA ALA A 106 -15.62 13.21 11.51
C ALA A 106 -16.83 12.28 11.30
N ASP A 107 -17.62 12.03 12.34
CA ASP A 107 -18.83 11.21 12.25
C ASP A 107 -19.89 11.82 11.33
N ALA A 108 -20.02 13.15 11.28
CA ALA A 108 -20.90 13.84 10.34
C ALA A 108 -20.47 13.65 8.88
N VAL A 109 -19.15 13.68 8.60
CA VAL A 109 -18.61 13.36 7.26
C VAL A 109 -18.92 11.89 6.91
N ILE A 110 -18.73 10.97 7.85
CA ILE A 110 -19.02 9.53 7.64
C ILE A 110 -20.50 9.30 7.39
N GLN A 111 -21.38 9.97 8.13
CA GLN A 111 -22.83 9.85 7.98
C GLN A 111 -23.33 10.30 6.61
N ARG A 112 -22.70 11.31 6.02
CA ARG A 112 -23.08 11.78 4.69
C ARG A 112 -22.70 10.80 3.59
N GLY A 113 -21.58 10.10 3.75
CA GLY A 113 -21.19 9.02 2.84
C GLY A 113 -20.65 9.47 1.47
N ASP A 114 -20.31 10.75 1.29
CA ASP A 114 -19.76 11.24 0.02
C ASP A 114 -18.37 10.62 -0.27
N PRO A 115 -18.14 9.99 -1.43
CA PRO A 115 -16.89 9.29 -1.70
C PRO A 115 -15.62 10.13 -1.58
N ALA A 116 -15.66 11.39 -2.00
CA ALA A 116 -14.49 12.26 -1.95
C ALA A 116 -14.22 12.73 -0.51
N GLY A 117 -15.28 13.09 0.23
CA GLY A 117 -15.19 13.43 1.65
C GLY A 117 -14.69 12.27 2.51
N LEU A 118 -15.23 11.06 2.33
CA LEU A 118 -14.77 9.86 3.05
C LEU A 118 -13.28 9.56 2.74
N THR A 119 -12.86 9.69 1.47
CA THR A 119 -11.47 9.43 1.07
C THR A 119 -10.50 10.43 1.68
N ALA A 120 -10.92 11.70 1.76
CA ALA A 120 -10.18 12.74 2.43
C ALA A 120 -10.05 12.45 3.94
N LEU A 121 -11.16 12.10 4.61
CA LEU A 121 -11.17 11.76 6.02
C LEU A 121 -10.28 10.55 6.33
N ALA A 122 -10.38 9.48 5.54
CA ALA A 122 -9.56 8.28 5.72
C ALA A 122 -8.05 8.53 5.53
N SER A 123 -7.67 9.60 4.81
CA SER A 123 -6.28 10.02 4.65
C SER A 123 -5.80 10.95 5.78
N ASN A 124 -6.73 11.53 6.56
CA ASN A 124 -6.43 12.49 7.61
C ASN A 124 -6.03 11.77 8.91
N ARG A 125 -4.72 11.61 9.11
CA ARG A 125 -4.17 10.91 10.28
C ARG A 125 -4.39 11.62 11.62
N THR A 126 -4.72 12.91 11.59
CA THR A 126 -4.94 13.73 12.78
C THR A 126 -6.41 13.81 13.18
N ALA A 127 -7.32 13.34 12.34
CA ALA A 127 -8.74 13.31 12.66
C ALA A 127 -9.02 12.30 13.78
N GLU A 128 -9.89 12.69 14.70
CA GLU A 128 -10.36 11.84 15.79
C GLU A 128 -11.43 10.86 15.30
N ILE A 129 -11.02 9.83 14.57
CA ILE A 129 -11.96 8.81 14.10
C ILE A 129 -12.13 7.76 15.20
N SER A 130 -13.38 7.53 15.62
CA SER A 130 -13.77 6.47 16.55
C SER A 130 -13.61 5.09 15.91
N GLU A 131 -13.54 4.03 16.72
CA GLU A 131 -13.46 2.67 16.17
C GLU A 131 -14.69 2.33 15.31
N ASP A 132 -15.89 2.72 15.76
CA ASP A 132 -17.12 2.55 14.98
C ASP A 132 -17.08 3.34 13.67
N GLY A 133 -16.62 4.59 13.70
CA GLY A 133 -16.41 5.41 12.50
C GLY A 133 -15.45 4.75 11.50
N LEU A 134 -14.35 4.18 11.99
CA LEU A 134 -13.40 3.46 11.14
C LEU A 134 -14.01 2.19 10.54
N ARG A 135 -14.81 1.45 11.32
CA ARG A 135 -15.58 0.29 10.83
C ARG A 135 -16.53 0.67 9.71
N ARG A 136 -17.24 1.79 9.86
CA ARG A 136 -18.13 2.34 8.84
C ARG A 136 -17.37 2.73 7.57
N LEU A 137 -16.18 3.33 7.69
CA LEU A 137 -15.31 3.63 6.54
C LEU A 137 -14.84 2.34 5.83
N VAL A 138 -14.53 1.29 6.57
CA VAL A 138 -14.18 -0.02 6.02
C VAL A 138 -15.34 -0.63 5.24
N ASP A 139 -16.58 -0.57 5.74
CA ASP A 139 -17.75 -1.04 4.98
C ASP A 139 -17.96 -0.22 3.68
N HIS A 140 -17.79 1.10 3.73
CA HIS A 140 -17.86 1.94 2.53
C HIS A 140 -16.80 1.58 1.47
N SER A 141 -15.63 1.07 1.88
CA SER A 141 -14.55 0.67 0.97
C SER A 141 -14.92 -0.48 0.02
N ARG A 142 -16.02 -1.22 0.33
CA ARG A 142 -16.60 -2.23 -0.55
C ARG A 142 -17.01 -1.63 -1.89
N ARG A 143 -17.66 -0.46 -1.85
CA ARG A 143 -18.16 0.26 -3.03
C ARG A 143 -17.20 1.34 -3.50
N ILE A 144 -16.40 1.91 -2.60
CA ILE A 144 -15.53 3.06 -2.88
C ILE A 144 -14.08 2.60 -2.85
N ALA A 145 -13.55 2.24 -4.02
CA ALA A 145 -12.19 1.73 -4.14
C ALA A 145 -11.11 2.72 -3.64
N ALA A 146 -11.38 4.03 -3.74
CA ALA A 146 -10.47 5.09 -3.29
C ALA A 146 -10.19 5.05 -1.76
N LEU A 147 -11.08 4.47 -0.95
CA LEU A 147 -10.89 4.35 0.51
C LEU A 147 -9.84 3.30 0.90
N ARG A 148 -9.64 2.30 0.05
CA ARG A 148 -8.88 1.09 0.39
C ARG A 148 -7.43 1.40 0.73
N ALA A 149 -6.76 2.21 -0.10
CA ALA A 149 -5.35 2.54 0.09
C ALA A 149 -5.10 3.44 1.33
N PRO A 150 -5.89 4.51 1.57
CA PRO A 150 -5.81 5.28 2.82
C PRO A 150 -6.05 4.43 4.07
N LEU A 151 -7.11 3.60 4.08
CA LEU A 151 -7.47 2.78 5.24
C LEU A 151 -6.39 1.73 5.57
N THR A 152 -5.80 1.10 4.55
CA THR A 152 -4.70 0.13 4.74
C THR A 152 -3.51 0.74 5.50
N ARG A 153 -3.28 2.04 5.33
CA ARG A 153 -2.18 2.79 5.97
C ARG A 153 -2.62 3.50 7.25
N HIS A 154 -3.89 3.40 7.63
CA HIS A 154 -4.44 4.13 8.77
C HIS A 154 -3.94 3.51 10.09
N PRO A 155 -3.39 4.30 11.03
CA PRO A 155 -2.74 3.77 12.23
C PRO A 155 -3.70 3.05 13.18
N ARG A 156 -4.96 3.49 13.26
CA ARG A 156 -5.99 2.94 14.17
C ARG A 156 -6.76 1.73 13.62
N LEU A 157 -6.37 1.20 12.45
CA LEU A 157 -7.01 0.04 11.85
C LEU A 157 -6.65 -1.22 12.66
N THR A 158 -7.66 -1.97 13.11
CA THR A 158 -7.49 -3.22 13.86
C THR A 158 -7.35 -4.43 12.93
N ASP A 159 -6.88 -5.56 13.45
CA ASP A 159 -6.69 -6.80 12.68
C ASP A 159 -7.99 -7.24 11.99
N THR A 160 -9.11 -7.26 12.74
CA THR A 160 -10.45 -7.60 12.22
C THR A 160 -10.90 -6.69 11.07
N MET A 161 -10.57 -5.40 11.10
CA MET A 161 -10.86 -4.47 10.02
C MET A 161 -9.91 -4.66 8.82
N GLY A 162 -8.66 -5.02 9.09
CA GLY A 162 -7.68 -5.41 8.06
C GLY A 162 -8.14 -6.64 7.28
N GLU A 163 -8.67 -7.65 7.97
CA GLU A 163 -9.26 -8.85 7.34
C GLU A 163 -10.44 -8.50 6.44
N GLN A 164 -11.33 -7.63 6.89
CA GLN A 164 -12.45 -7.16 6.08
C GLN A 164 -11.95 -6.43 4.84
N LEU A 165 -10.97 -5.52 4.96
CA LEU A 165 -10.36 -4.86 3.80
C LEU A 165 -9.70 -5.87 2.85
N TYR A 166 -9.02 -6.88 3.38
CA TYR A 166 -8.34 -7.92 2.59
C TYR A 166 -9.28 -8.57 1.55
N GLN A 167 -10.54 -8.80 1.92
CA GLN A 167 -11.54 -9.38 1.02
C GLN A 167 -11.81 -8.47 -0.21
N TRP A 168 -11.79 -7.15 -0.01
CA TRP A 168 -12.21 -6.15 -1.00
C TRP A 168 -11.05 -5.49 -1.78
N VAL A 169 -9.81 -5.71 -1.37
CA VAL A 169 -8.63 -5.08 -1.99
C VAL A 169 -7.98 -5.93 -3.08
N GLY A 170 -7.37 -5.26 -4.08
CA GLY A 170 -6.59 -5.91 -5.14
C GLY A 170 -5.24 -6.46 -4.65
N GLN A 171 -4.57 -7.26 -5.47
CA GLN A 171 -3.41 -8.08 -5.08
C GLN A 171 -2.25 -7.29 -4.44
N ALA A 172 -1.94 -6.09 -4.95
CA ALA A 172 -0.86 -5.24 -4.42
C ALA A 172 -1.14 -4.74 -2.99
N LEU A 173 -2.41 -4.47 -2.67
CA LEU A 173 -2.81 -3.95 -1.36
C LEU A 173 -3.07 -5.09 -0.37
N ARG A 174 -3.42 -6.29 -0.86
CA ARG A 174 -3.47 -7.53 -0.05
C ARG A 174 -2.11 -7.88 0.56
N GLN A 175 -1.01 -7.73 -0.19
CA GLN A 175 0.33 -7.96 0.33
C GLN A 175 0.67 -7.01 1.49
N ALA A 176 0.41 -5.71 1.32
CA ALA A 176 0.61 -4.71 2.37
C ALA A 176 -0.24 -4.95 3.64
N ILE A 177 -1.48 -5.43 3.47
CA ILE A 177 -2.37 -5.79 4.59
C ILE A 177 -1.87 -7.06 5.30
N ALA A 178 -1.49 -8.10 4.55
CA ALA A 178 -0.99 -9.36 5.11
C ALA A 178 0.32 -9.19 5.87
N GLU A 179 1.24 -8.37 5.35
CA GLU A 179 2.50 -8.03 6.03
C GLU A 179 2.28 -7.24 7.32
N ARG A 180 1.33 -6.29 7.32
CA ARG A 180 1.05 -5.43 8.48
C ARG A 180 0.31 -6.14 9.61
N PHE A 181 -0.71 -6.92 9.29
CA PHE A 181 -1.65 -7.46 10.27
C PHE A 181 -1.46 -8.95 10.55
N ARG A 182 -0.49 -9.63 9.91
CA ARG A 182 -0.26 -11.08 10.02
C ARG A 182 -1.58 -11.85 9.92
N ILE A 183 -2.40 -11.46 8.93
CA ILE A 183 -3.68 -12.11 8.70
C ILE A 183 -3.38 -13.51 8.15
N ASP A 184 -3.35 -14.47 9.07
CA ASP A 184 -3.58 -15.86 8.76
C ASP A 184 -5.04 -15.91 8.32
N ASN A 185 -5.28 -16.19 7.04
CA ASN A 185 -6.62 -16.23 6.52
C ASN A 185 -7.10 -17.69 6.65
N PRO A 186 -7.74 -18.12 7.74
CA PRO A 186 -8.20 -19.48 7.89
C PRO A 186 -9.23 -19.83 6.82
N ALA A 187 -9.91 -18.88 6.19
CA ALA A 187 -10.84 -19.15 5.10
C ALA A 187 -10.14 -19.29 3.73
N LEU A 188 -9.01 -18.63 3.51
CA LEU A 188 -8.15 -18.86 2.36
C LEU A 188 -7.32 -20.11 2.57
N ASP A 189 -6.84 -20.38 3.78
CA ASP A 189 -6.21 -21.65 4.16
C ASP A 189 -7.23 -22.78 4.15
N LEU A 190 -8.49 -22.56 4.53
CA LEU A 190 -9.56 -23.56 4.40
C LEU A 190 -9.99 -23.70 2.95
N ALA A 191 -10.08 -22.64 2.14
CA ALA A 191 -10.39 -22.76 0.72
C ALA A 191 -9.21 -23.34 -0.09
N VAL A 192 -7.97 -23.08 0.33
CA VAL A 192 -6.74 -23.68 -0.22
C VAL A 192 -6.57 -25.09 0.30
N ARG A 193 -6.91 -25.39 1.56
CA ARG A 193 -6.97 -26.76 2.10
C ARG A 193 -8.10 -27.55 1.48
N GLU A 194 -9.29 -27.00 1.30
CA GLU A 194 -10.42 -27.64 0.62
C GLU A 194 -10.13 -27.79 -0.87
N ALA A 195 -9.47 -26.84 -1.52
CA ALA A 195 -9.02 -27.02 -2.90
C ALA A 195 -7.87 -28.04 -2.99
N ALA A 196 -6.99 -28.10 -1.98
CA ALA A 196 -5.92 -29.11 -1.87
C ALA A 196 -6.44 -30.49 -1.45
N ASP A 197 -7.52 -30.55 -0.67
CA ASP A 197 -8.20 -31.74 -0.16
C ASP A 197 -9.19 -32.24 -1.22
N GLN A 198 -9.78 -31.37 -2.05
CA GLN A 198 -10.50 -31.78 -3.27
C GLN A 198 -9.53 -32.21 -4.36
N ALA A 199 -8.33 -31.60 -4.43
CA ALA A 199 -7.25 -32.12 -5.25
C ALA A 199 -6.71 -33.45 -4.71
N ALA A 200 -6.64 -33.64 -3.39
CA ALA A 200 -6.16 -34.87 -2.73
C ALA A 200 -7.24 -35.98 -2.63
N ALA A 201 -8.52 -35.62 -2.53
CA ALA A 201 -9.66 -36.52 -2.54
C ALA A 201 -10.05 -36.90 -3.99
N GLY A 202 -9.84 -35.99 -4.95
CA GLY A 202 -9.78 -36.32 -6.37
C GLY A 202 -8.64 -37.28 -6.72
N LEU A 203 -7.63 -37.41 -5.85
CA LEU A 203 -6.56 -38.41 -5.90
C LEU A 203 -6.83 -39.65 -5.02
N SER A 204 -7.92 -39.71 -4.25
CA SER A 204 -8.21 -40.82 -3.32
C SER A 204 -9.46 -41.64 -3.65
N ALA A 205 -10.19 -41.34 -4.73
CA ALA A 205 -11.39 -42.10 -5.12
C ALA A 205 -11.11 -43.37 -5.95
N THR A 206 -9.87 -43.67 -6.31
CA THR A 206 -9.50 -44.94 -6.93
C THR A 206 -8.12 -45.34 -6.44
N GLY A 207 -8.00 -46.50 -5.80
CA GLY A 207 -6.73 -47.03 -5.31
C GLY A 207 -5.71 -47.21 -6.42
N VAL A 208 -4.88 -46.18 -6.63
CA VAL A 208 -3.77 -46.17 -7.59
C VAL A 208 -2.46 -46.01 -6.79
N PRO A 209 -1.38 -46.76 -7.13
CA PRO A 209 -0.13 -46.74 -6.39
C PRO A 209 0.50 -45.33 -6.30
N LEU A 210 1.37 -45.10 -5.29
CA LEU A 210 2.11 -43.85 -5.16
C LEU A 210 2.78 -43.45 -6.49
N PRO A 211 2.71 -42.17 -6.91
CA PRO A 211 3.33 -41.72 -8.14
C PRO A 211 4.84 -41.98 -8.11
N SER A 212 5.36 -42.50 -9.22
CA SER A 212 6.80 -42.61 -9.46
C SER A 212 7.46 -41.23 -9.49
N ASP A 213 8.77 -41.17 -9.23
CA ASP A 213 9.49 -39.88 -9.23
C ASP A 213 9.38 -39.14 -10.57
N GLY A 214 9.25 -39.87 -11.68
CA GLY A 214 9.00 -39.29 -13.01
C GLY A 214 7.63 -38.60 -13.16
N GLU A 215 6.60 -39.07 -12.47
CA GLU A 215 5.27 -38.45 -12.50
C GLU A 215 5.21 -37.17 -11.67
N ARG A 216 5.97 -37.10 -10.57
CA ARG A 216 6.14 -35.87 -9.78
C ARG A 216 6.88 -34.80 -10.58
N GLU A 217 7.95 -35.17 -11.27
CA GLU A 217 8.69 -34.24 -12.15
C GLU A 217 7.82 -33.69 -13.28
N GLU A 218 6.95 -34.53 -13.87
CA GLU A 218 5.99 -34.12 -14.90
C GLU A 218 4.94 -33.14 -14.34
N MET A 219 4.45 -33.39 -13.13
CA MET A 219 3.52 -32.48 -12.45
C MET A 219 4.16 -31.12 -12.14
N ASP A 220 5.38 -31.12 -11.61
CA ASP A 220 6.15 -29.89 -11.34
C ASP A 220 6.39 -29.09 -12.62
N ARG A 221 6.76 -29.77 -13.72
CA ARG A 221 6.94 -29.13 -15.03
C ARG A 221 5.66 -28.49 -15.54
N ARG A 222 4.52 -29.18 -15.43
CA ARG A 222 3.20 -28.65 -15.83
C ARG A 222 2.80 -27.44 -15.00
N LEU A 223 3.07 -27.46 -13.69
CA LEU A 223 2.79 -26.34 -12.80
C LEU A 223 3.61 -25.11 -13.18
N ILE A 224 4.92 -25.28 -13.39
CA ILE A 224 5.82 -24.20 -13.81
C ILE A 224 5.42 -23.66 -15.18
N ALA A 225 5.08 -24.51 -16.15
CA ALA A 225 4.64 -24.09 -17.48
C ALA A 225 3.37 -23.22 -17.41
N LYS A 226 2.40 -23.58 -16.56
CA LYS A 226 1.19 -22.77 -16.32
C LYS A 226 1.52 -21.41 -15.68
N LEU A 227 2.36 -21.41 -14.64
CA LEU A 227 2.77 -20.18 -13.96
C LEU A 227 3.58 -19.25 -14.86
N HIS A 228 4.44 -19.81 -15.71
CA HIS A 228 5.22 -19.08 -16.70
C HIS A 228 4.32 -18.48 -17.78
N GLY A 229 3.41 -19.28 -18.35
CA GLY A 229 2.43 -18.82 -19.34
C GLY A 229 1.48 -17.74 -18.82
N ALA A 230 1.16 -17.75 -17.52
CA ALA A 230 0.36 -16.72 -16.85
C ALA A 230 1.17 -15.46 -16.45
N GLY A 231 2.49 -15.42 -16.70
CA GLY A 231 3.36 -14.32 -16.29
C GLY A 231 3.54 -14.16 -14.77
N GLN A 232 3.19 -15.21 -14.00
CA GLN A 232 3.23 -15.22 -12.54
C GLN A 232 4.52 -15.82 -11.98
N LEU A 233 5.32 -16.50 -12.82
CA LEU A 233 6.62 -17.01 -12.44
C LEU A 233 7.62 -15.84 -12.32
N ARG A 234 8.12 -15.60 -11.10
CA ARG A 234 9.09 -14.55 -10.77
C ARG A 234 10.16 -15.09 -9.84
N ALA A 235 11.30 -14.40 -9.72
CA ALA A 235 12.38 -14.76 -8.79
C ALA A 235 11.90 -15.03 -7.34
N GLY A 236 10.87 -14.32 -6.88
CA GLY A 236 10.27 -14.54 -5.55
C GLY A 236 9.65 -15.94 -5.37
N PHE A 237 9.16 -16.57 -6.44
CA PHE A 237 8.66 -17.94 -6.41
C PHE A 237 9.79 -18.94 -6.12
N LEU A 238 10.98 -18.74 -6.70
CA LEU A 238 12.13 -19.62 -6.47
C LEU A 238 12.58 -19.59 -5.00
N ILE A 239 12.59 -18.40 -4.39
CA ILE A 239 12.92 -18.22 -2.97
C ILE A 239 11.90 -18.96 -2.10
N ARG A 240 10.60 -18.89 -2.46
CA ARG A 240 9.54 -19.60 -1.77
C ARG A 240 9.66 -21.12 -1.92
N ALA A 241 9.95 -21.62 -3.12
CA ALA A 241 10.12 -23.05 -3.39
C ALA A 241 11.24 -23.66 -2.53
N VAL A 242 12.37 -22.96 -2.37
CA VAL A 242 13.46 -23.41 -1.49
C VAL A 242 13.05 -23.39 -0.01
N ARG A 243 12.31 -22.35 0.44
CA ARG A 243 11.81 -22.28 1.82
C ARG A 243 10.83 -23.41 2.16
N GLU A 244 10.02 -23.82 1.19
CA GLU A 244 9.06 -24.94 1.31
C GLU A 244 9.71 -26.31 1.05
N GLN A 245 11.04 -26.37 0.89
CA GLN A 245 11.81 -27.60 0.64
C GLN A 245 11.43 -28.32 -0.67
N ARG A 246 10.85 -27.59 -1.64
CA ARG A 246 10.42 -28.13 -2.93
C ARG A 246 11.50 -27.91 -3.99
N MET A 247 12.56 -28.71 -3.93
CA MET A 247 13.72 -28.59 -4.85
C MET A 247 13.34 -28.82 -6.32
N GLY A 248 12.43 -29.76 -6.62
CA GLY A 248 11.93 -29.99 -7.98
C GLY A 248 11.33 -28.73 -8.62
N LEU A 249 10.53 -27.97 -7.87
CA LEU A 249 9.96 -26.70 -8.35
C LEU A 249 11.01 -25.59 -8.48
N PHE A 250 12.03 -25.58 -7.63
CA PHE A 250 13.14 -24.65 -7.76
C PHE A 250 13.94 -24.90 -9.05
N GLU A 251 14.28 -26.16 -9.33
CA GLU A 251 15.02 -26.55 -10.54
C GLU A 251 14.24 -26.21 -11.80
N GLN A 252 12.97 -26.64 -11.87
CA GLN A 252 12.09 -26.39 -13.02
C GLN A 252 11.82 -24.90 -13.19
N GLY A 253 11.62 -24.16 -12.09
CA GLY A 253 11.38 -22.73 -12.11
C GLY A 253 12.61 -21.92 -12.56
N LEU A 254 13.81 -22.30 -12.11
CA LEU A 254 15.06 -21.65 -12.51
C LEU A 254 15.40 -21.94 -13.97
N SER A 255 15.11 -23.17 -14.43
CA SER A 255 15.19 -23.55 -15.85
C SER A 255 14.26 -22.71 -16.72
N ALA A 256 13.00 -22.55 -16.33
CA ALA A 256 12.01 -21.78 -17.09
C ALA A 256 12.28 -20.27 -17.09
N LEU A 257 12.65 -19.67 -15.95
CA LEU A 257 12.92 -18.23 -15.85
C LEU A 257 14.22 -17.81 -16.54
N GLY A 258 15.23 -18.67 -16.51
CA GLY A 258 16.56 -18.39 -17.06
C GLY A 258 16.74 -18.86 -18.50
N ASP A 259 15.75 -19.56 -19.07
CA ASP A 259 15.88 -20.28 -20.33
C ASP A 259 17.16 -21.15 -20.33
N PHE A 260 17.29 -21.97 -19.29
CA PHE A 260 18.43 -22.85 -19.07
C PHE A 260 18.01 -24.31 -19.18
N PRO A 261 18.81 -25.19 -19.79
CA PRO A 261 18.57 -26.63 -19.73
C PRO A 261 18.54 -27.12 -18.28
N LEU A 262 17.53 -27.93 -17.92
CA LEU A 262 17.37 -28.46 -16.56
C LEU A 262 18.62 -29.22 -16.08
N ALA A 263 19.29 -29.94 -16.98
CA ALA A 263 20.55 -30.63 -16.70
C ALA A 263 21.65 -29.67 -16.22
N HIS A 264 21.70 -28.45 -16.76
CA HIS A 264 22.65 -27.43 -16.30
C HIS A 264 22.26 -26.92 -14.91
N VAL A 265 20.97 -26.71 -14.65
CA VAL A 265 20.51 -26.26 -13.33
C VAL A 265 20.86 -27.29 -12.24
N ARG A 266 20.61 -28.59 -12.49
CA ARG A 266 20.98 -29.68 -11.57
C ARG A 266 22.47 -29.76 -11.31
N ARG A 267 23.28 -29.72 -12.37
CA ARG A 267 24.74 -29.75 -12.20
C ARG A 267 25.28 -28.50 -11.50
N ALA A 268 24.62 -27.35 -11.61
CA ALA A 268 24.99 -26.15 -10.85
C ALA A 268 24.67 -26.27 -9.35
N LEU A 269 23.65 -27.04 -8.98
CA LEU A 269 23.33 -27.35 -7.59
C LEU A 269 24.33 -28.33 -6.95
N GLU A 270 24.89 -29.22 -7.76
CA GLU A 270 25.90 -30.21 -7.37
C GLU A 270 27.34 -29.73 -7.54
N ALA A 271 27.54 -28.49 -8.02
CA ALA A 271 28.86 -27.97 -8.34
C ALA A 271 29.75 -27.83 -7.11
N ALA A 272 31.06 -28.06 -7.30
CA ALA A 272 32.09 -27.88 -6.27
C ALA A 272 32.23 -26.41 -5.83
N THR A 273 31.78 -25.47 -6.65
CA THR A 273 31.71 -24.05 -6.33
C THR A 273 30.28 -23.52 -6.47
N PRO A 274 29.89 -22.50 -5.69
CA PRO A 274 28.55 -21.90 -5.74
C PRO A 274 28.39 -20.87 -6.88
N GLU A 275 29.44 -20.65 -7.65
CA GLU A 275 29.53 -19.64 -8.71
C GLU A 275 28.57 -19.90 -9.89
N PRO A 276 28.42 -21.13 -10.42
CA PRO A 276 27.42 -21.42 -11.44
C PRO A 276 25.99 -21.12 -10.96
N LEU A 277 25.67 -21.50 -9.72
CA LEU A 277 24.36 -21.23 -9.14
C LEU A 277 24.11 -19.72 -8.95
N PHE A 278 25.14 -18.96 -8.57
CA PHE A 278 25.06 -17.51 -8.44
C PHE A 278 24.72 -16.83 -9.77
N TYR A 279 25.37 -17.24 -10.85
CA TYR A 279 25.10 -16.67 -12.17
C TYR A 279 23.70 -17.04 -12.69
N ALA A 280 23.24 -18.27 -12.46
CA ALA A 280 21.87 -18.66 -12.79
C ALA A 280 20.83 -17.82 -12.03
N CYS A 281 21.02 -17.63 -10.71
CA CYS A 281 20.15 -16.82 -9.87
C CYS A 281 20.16 -15.33 -10.27
N THR A 282 21.33 -14.79 -10.59
CA THR A 282 21.48 -13.39 -11.02
C THR A 282 20.83 -13.14 -12.39
N ALA A 283 20.91 -14.12 -13.30
CA ALA A 283 20.27 -14.05 -14.61
C ALA A 283 18.74 -13.95 -14.53
N VAL A 284 18.13 -14.56 -13.51
CA VAL A 284 16.67 -14.51 -13.28
C VAL A 284 16.23 -13.36 -12.35
N GLY A 285 17.16 -12.48 -11.97
CA GLY A 285 16.86 -11.29 -11.17
C GLY A 285 16.82 -11.51 -9.65
N ILE A 286 17.45 -12.57 -9.13
CA ILE A 286 17.69 -12.71 -7.70
C ILE A 286 18.85 -11.78 -7.31
N ASP A 287 18.59 -10.90 -6.34
CA ASP A 287 19.57 -9.94 -5.87
C ASP A 287 20.75 -10.62 -5.15
N ARG A 288 21.95 -10.09 -5.34
CA ARG A 288 23.18 -10.58 -4.72
C ARG A 288 23.10 -10.59 -3.18
N ALA A 289 22.40 -9.65 -2.56
CA ALA A 289 22.21 -9.59 -1.12
C ALA A 289 21.36 -10.76 -0.60
N VAL A 290 20.47 -11.32 -1.43
CA VAL A 290 19.57 -12.42 -1.07
C VAL A 290 20.22 -13.78 -1.29
N PHE A 291 21.19 -13.86 -2.21
CA PHE A 291 21.84 -15.12 -2.58
C PHE A 291 22.51 -15.89 -1.42
N PRO A 292 23.22 -15.27 -0.47
CA PRO A 292 23.83 -16.02 0.66
C PRO A 292 22.80 -16.78 1.50
N ALA A 293 21.63 -16.17 1.75
CA ALA A 293 20.55 -16.80 2.50
C ALA A 293 19.92 -17.95 1.70
N LEU A 294 19.76 -17.77 0.38
CA LEU A 294 19.28 -18.81 -0.52
C LEU A 294 20.25 -20.00 -0.60
N LEU A 295 21.55 -19.72 -0.73
CA LEU A 295 22.62 -20.73 -0.78
C LEU A 295 22.67 -21.56 0.52
N ALA A 296 22.53 -20.91 1.68
CA ALA A 296 22.47 -21.61 2.96
C ALA A 296 21.25 -22.55 3.06
N ALA A 297 20.10 -22.14 2.54
CA ALA A 297 18.90 -22.96 2.52
C ALA A 297 19.01 -24.16 1.55
N ILE A 298 19.60 -23.94 0.37
CA ILE A 298 19.86 -25.01 -0.61
C ILE A 298 20.84 -26.03 -0.05
N ARG A 299 21.93 -25.60 0.58
CA ARG A 299 22.91 -26.51 1.22
C ARG A 299 22.32 -27.37 2.33
N LYS A 300 21.38 -26.82 3.08
CA LYS A 300 20.66 -27.56 4.13
C LYS A 300 19.80 -28.68 3.55
N LEU A 301 19.40 -28.58 2.29
CA LEU A 301 18.56 -29.54 1.59
C LEU A 301 19.37 -30.51 0.70
N GLY A 302 20.55 -30.10 0.23
CA GLY A 302 21.41 -30.87 -0.68
C GLY A 302 22.70 -31.39 -0.04
N ASP A 303 22.66 -31.79 1.23
CA ASP A 303 23.79 -32.38 1.97
C ASP A 303 25.12 -31.60 1.88
N GLY A 304 25.05 -30.27 1.89
CA GLY A 304 26.22 -29.39 1.87
C GLY A 304 26.69 -28.93 0.49
N SER A 305 26.05 -29.36 -0.59
CA SER A 305 26.26 -28.86 -1.96
C SER A 305 25.39 -27.61 -2.23
N PRO A 306 25.86 -26.62 -3.01
CA PRO A 306 27.18 -26.50 -3.67
C PRO A 306 28.32 -26.21 -2.69
N GLY A 307 29.55 -26.58 -3.06
CA GLY A 307 30.75 -26.44 -2.21
C GLY A 307 31.11 -25.00 -1.80
N VAL A 308 32.19 -24.81 -1.03
CA VAL A 308 32.52 -23.53 -0.36
C VAL A 308 32.78 -22.36 -1.33
N PRO A 309 32.48 -21.11 -0.92
CA PRO A 309 32.83 -19.93 -1.72
C PRO A 309 34.33 -19.90 -2.06
N GLY A 310 34.69 -19.87 -3.35
CA GLY A 310 36.06 -19.59 -3.77
C GLY A 310 36.50 -18.16 -3.39
N SER A 311 37.79 -17.83 -3.45
CA SER A 311 38.31 -16.49 -3.08
C SER A 311 37.87 -15.35 -4.04
N PHE A 312 37.16 -15.66 -5.12
CA PHE A 312 36.83 -14.76 -6.23
C PHE A 312 35.49 -14.00 -6.11
N TRP A 313 34.82 -14.02 -4.95
CA TRP A 313 33.50 -13.39 -4.77
C TRP A 313 33.50 -11.83 -4.80
N SER A 314 34.60 -11.18 -5.18
CA SER A 314 34.69 -9.74 -5.48
C SER A 314 34.79 -9.54 -7.02
N GLY A 315 34.13 -8.62 -7.70
CA GLY A 315 33.37 -7.44 -7.28
C GLY A 315 32.76 -6.70 -8.48
N ALA A 316 32.12 -7.38 -9.43
CA ALA A 316 31.38 -6.70 -10.51
C ALA A 316 29.88 -6.98 -10.41
N SER A 317 29.05 -5.94 -10.36
CA SER A 317 27.61 -6.06 -10.60
C SER A 317 27.42 -6.47 -12.07
N MET A 318 27.12 -7.74 -12.31
CA MET A 318 26.84 -8.21 -13.65
C MET A 318 25.37 -7.97 -13.99
N SER A 319 25.11 -7.45 -15.18
CA SER A 319 23.74 -7.35 -15.68
C SER A 319 23.16 -8.76 -15.88
N PRO A 320 21.84 -8.97 -15.72
CA PRO A 320 21.19 -10.26 -15.94
C PRO A 320 21.58 -10.97 -17.26
N PRO A 321 21.67 -10.29 -18.43
CA PRO A 321 22.12 -10.95 -19.66
C PRO A 321 23.61 -11.31 -19.66
N ALA A 322 24.46 -10.58 -18.93
CA ALA A 322 25.87 -10.95 -18.77
C ALA A 322 26.02 -12.18 -17.86
N ALA A 323 25.22 -12.26 -16.79
CA ALA A 323 25.19 -13.43 -15.90
C ALA A 323 24.67 -14.69 -16.61
N ALA A 324 23.65 -14.57 -17.47
CA ALA A 324 23.15 -15.70 -18.26
C ALA A 324 24.22 -16.26 -19.22
N ARG A 325 25.03 -15.38 -19.84
CA ARG A 325 26.16 -15.80 -20.69
C ARG A 325 27.27 -16.47 -19.89
N ALA A 326 27.64 -15.91 -18.74
CA ALA A 326 28.64 -16.50 -17.85
C ALA A 326 28.20 -17.89 -17.34
N PHE A 327 26.93 -18.04 -16.96
CA PHE A 327 26.36 -19.32 -16.59
C PHE A 327 26.46 -20.34 -17.74
N ARG A 328 26.03 -19.97 -18.95
CA ARG A 328 26.10 -20.86 -20.12
C ARG A 328 27.55 -21.25 -20.47
N ALA A 329 28.51 -20.34 -20.31
CA ALA A 329 29.93 -20.60 -20.58
C ALA A 329 30.53 -21.60 -19.57
N LEU A 330 30.35 -21.37 -18.27
CA LEU A 330 30.81 -22.31 -17.22
C LEU A 330 30.19 -23.69 -17.36
N MET A 331 28.94 -23.73 -17.84
CA MET A 331 28.26 -25.00 -18.09
C MET A 331 28.61 -25.65 -19.43
N ALA A 332 29.25 -24.94 -20.35
CA ALA A 332 29.80 -25.54 -21.57
C ALA A 332 31.21 -26.12 -21.33
N GLU A 333 32.03 -25.46 -20.51
CA GLU A 333 33.43 -25.85 -20.24
C GLU A 333 33.54 -27.13 -19.38
N ALA A 334 32.58 -27.41 -18.50
CA ALA A 334 32.56 -28.61 -17.66
C ALA A 334 32.09 -29.90 -18.39
N VAL A 335 32.14 -29.94 -19.73
CA VAL A 335 31.76 -31.09 -20.59
C VAL A 335 33.00 -31.75 -21.25
N HIS A 336 34.20 -31.31 -20.90
CA HIS A 336 35.49 -31.95 -21.24
C HIS A 336 36.21 -32.40 -19.96
#